data_AF-A0A2I0CU35-F1
#
_entry.id   AF-A0A2I0CU35-F1
#
_cell.length_a   1.000
_cell.length_b   1.000
_cell.length_c   1.000
_cell.angle_alpha   90.00
_cell.angle_beta   90.00
_cell.angle_gamma   90.00
#
_symmetry.space_group_name_H-M   'P 1'
#
loop_
_entity.id
_entity.type
_entity.pdbx_description
1 polymer ?
#
loop_
_entity_poly.entity_id
_entity_poly.type
_entity_poly.pdbx_seq_one_letter_code
_entity_poly.pdbx_strand_id
1 'polypeptide(L)'
;MRQWSGHARYLAEWAVHNNRVDYASVCTNHRRGSIDYRECRKAVKQHFKRICQQSRERYAQSADAEALAREQRYCSAANGFSPMG
;
A
#
# COMPACT_ATOMS: atom_id res chain seq x y z
N MET A 1 9.99 -7.59 -12.21
CA MET A 1 9.83 -6.36 -11.40
C MET A 1 8.94 -5.39 -12.17
N ARG A 2 7.72 -5.11 -11.70
CA ARG A 2 6.79 -4.19 -12.39
C ARG A 2 6.99 -2.78 -11.86
N GLN A 3 7.50 -1.95 -12.75
CA GLN A 3 7.78 -0.54 -12.59
C GLN A 3 6.48 0.28 -12.67
N TRP A 4 6.19 1.13 -11.69
CA TRP A 4 5.07 2.10 -11.73
C TRP A 4 5.62 3.48 -12.13
N SER A 5 4.90 4.21 -12.98
CA SER A 5 5.36 5.40 -13.72
C SER A 5 5.08 6.72 -13.00
N GLY A 6 6.05 7.64 -13.05
CA GLY A 6 5.84 9.09 -12.88
C GLY A 6 6.45 9.70 -11.62
N HIS A 7 7.59 10.39 -11.79
CA HIS A 7 8.27 11.25 -10.82
C HIS A 7 8.92 10.56 -9.60
N ALA A 8 10.23 10.33 -9.67
CA ALA A 8 11.08 9.73 -8.64
C ALA A 8 10.50 8.43 -8.04
N ARG A 9 10.82 7.29 -8.67
CA ARG A 9 10.48 5.94 -8.18
C ARG A 9 11.20 5.66 -6.85
N TYR A 10 10.65 6.13 -5.74
CA TYR A 10 10.87 5.44 -4.48
C TYR A 10 10.25 4.06 -4.67
N LEU A 11 11.10 3.06 -4.93
CA LEU A 11 10.68 1.65 -4.80
C LEU A 11 10.20 1.53 -3.36
N ALA A 12 8.93 1.24 -3.19
CA ALA A 12 8.35 1.00 -1.89
C ALA A 12 8.18 -0.50 -1.74
N GLU A 13 8.74 -1.04 -0.68
CA GLU A 13 8.58 -2.44 -0.31
C GLU A 13 7.77 -2.51 0.97
N TRP A 14 6.96 -3.56 1.07
CA TRP A 14 6.23 -3.92 2.28
C TRP A 14 5.92 -5.40 2.27
N ALA A 15 5.89 -6.00 3.45
CA ALA A 15 5.45 -7.36 3.68
C ALA A 15 3.94 -7.40 3.96
N VAL A 16 3.36 -8.56 3.66
CA VAL A 16 1.96 -8.86 3.97
C VAL A 16 1.93 -10.17 4.75
N HIS A 17 1.31 -10.15 5.92
CA HIS A 17 1.13 -11.31 6.77
C HIS A 17 -0.36 -11.47 7.10
N ASN A 18 -0.91 -12.67 6.93
CA ASN A 18 -2.33 -12.96 7.21
C ASN A 18 -3.29 -11.96 6.57
N ASN A 19 -3.07 -11.66 5.28
CA ASN A 19 -3.84 -10.68 4.51
C ASN A 19 -3.81 -9.23 5.07
N ARG A 20 -2.82 -8.90 5.90
CA ARG A 20 -2.63 -7.56 6.46
C ARG A 20 -1.24 -7.04 6.10
N VAL A 21 -1.17 -5.78 5.68
CA VAL A 21 0.11 -5.11 5.44
C VAL A 21 0.82 -4.92 6.78
N ASP A 22 2.09 -5.30 6.86
CA ASP A 22 2.94 -4.92 7.99
C ASP A 22 3.43 -3.48 7.80
N TYR A 23 2.91 -2.56 8.63
CA TYR A 23 3.22 -1.13 8.53
C TYR A 23 4.68 -0.81 8.87
N ALA A 24 5.34 -1.64 9.67
CA ALA A 24 6.74 -1.44 10.04
C ALA A 24 7.70 -1.80 8.90
N SER A 25 7.28 -2.71 8.03
CA SER A 25 8.03 -3.12 6.83
C SER A 25 7.96 -2.11 5.68
N VAL A 26 7.05 -1.13 5.74
CA VAL A 26 6.83 -0.18 4.64
C VAL A 26 8.02 0.76 4.49
N CYS A 27 8.62 0.77 3.29
CA CYS A 27 9.74 1.65 2.92
C CYS A 27 11.00 1.46 3.78
N THR A 28 11.23 0.25 4.31
CA THR A 28 12.44 -0.09 5.09
C THR A 28 13.71 -0.10 4.25
N ASN A 29 13.60 -0.11 2.92
CA ASN A 29 14.70 0.09 1.99
C ASN A 29 15.24 1.53 1.98
N HIS A 30 14.53 2.48 2.60
CA HIS A 30 14.98 3.86 2.79
C HIS A 30 15.41 4.09 4.25
N ARG A 31 16.42 4.94 4.47
CA ARG A 31 16.89 5.26 5.83
C ARG A 31 15.77 5.91 6.63
N ARG A 32 15.39 5.33 7.78
CA ARG A 32 14.38 5.90 8.69
C ARG A 32 14.70 7.36 9.01
N GLY A 33 13.68 8.22 8.93
CA GLY A 33 13.76 9.65 9.22
C GLY A 33 14.20 10.53 8.04
N SER A 34 14.74 9.95 6.97
CA SER A 34 15.08 10.68 5.73
C SER A 34 13.84 11.26 5.04
N ILE A 35 14.06 12.24 4.16
CA ILE A 35 13.01 12.79 3.29
C ILE A 35 12.44 11.67 2.43
N ASP A 36 13.29 10.83 1.85
CA ASP A 36 12.91 9.68 1.01
C ASP A 36 12.00 8.70 1.75
N TYR A 37 12.31 8.36 3.01
CA TYR A 37 11.46 7.51 3.85
C TYR A 37 10.07 8.14 4.05
N ARG A 38 10.00 9.45 4.32
CA ARG A 38 8.73 10.16 4.53
C ARG A 38 7.91 10.22 3.24
N GLU A 39 8.53 10.59 2.12
CA GLU A 39 7.88 10.69 0.83
C GLU A 39 7.44 9.32 0.30
N CYS A 40 8.26 8.29 0.47
CA CYS A 40 7.89 6.91 0.16
C CYS A 40 6.63 6.49 0.92
N ARG A 41 6.57 6.73 2.25
CA ARG A 41 5.41 6.36 3.06
C ARG A 41 4.17 7.18 2.70
N LYS A 42 4.30 8.47 2.38
CA LYS A 42 3.18 9.26 1.85
C LYS A 42 2.64 8.67 0.55
N ALA A 43 3.53 8.34 -0.40
CA ALA A 43 3.15 7.75 -1.68
C ALA A 43 2.46 6.38 -1.49
N VAL A 44 3.00 5.53 -0.61
CA VAL A 44 2.42 4.23 -0.28
C VAL A 44 1.01 4.36 0.31
N LYS A 45 0.77 5.35 1.17
CA LYS A 45 -0.58 5.58 1.70
C LYS A 45 -1.59 5.87 0.59
N GLN A 46 -1.21 6.70 -0.39
CA GLN A 46 -2.07 6.96 -1.55
C GLN A 46 -2.25 5.71 -2.42
N HIS A 47 -1.20 4.90 -2.55
CA HIS A 47 -1.26 3.61 -3.23
C HIS A 47 -2.26 2.66 -2.59
N PHE A 48 -2.25 2.51 -1.26
CA PHE A 48 -3.20 1.68 -0.52
C PHE A 48 -4.63 2.15 -0.71
N LYS A 49 -4.89 3.47 -0.64
CA LYS A 49 -6.22 4.03 -0.92
C LYS A 49 -6.72 3.67 -2.31
N ARG A 50 -5.87 3.79 -3.32
CA ARG A 50 -6.20 3.45 -4.70
C ARG A 50 -6.50 1.96 -4.88
N ILE A 51 -5.68 1.07 -4.33
CA ILE A 51 -5.93 -0.37 -4.45
C ILE A 51 -7.20 -0.76 -3.67
N CYS A 52 -7.43 -0.18 -2.50
CA CYS A 52 -8.66 -0.37 -1.73
C CYS A 52 -9.89 -0.07 -2.62
N GLN A 53 -9.95 1.11 -3.23
CA GLN A 53 -11.05 1.49 -4.11
C GLN A 53 -11.19 0.55 -5.31
N GLN A 54 -10.09 0.27 -6.03
CA GLN A 54 -10.11 -0.62 -7.20
C GLN A 54 -10.56 -2.05 -6.85
N SER A 55 -10.19 -2.53 -5.67
CA SER A 55 -10.57 -3.89 -5.23
C SER A 55 -12.04 -3.94 -4.84
N ARG A 56 -12.55 -2.89 -4.19
CA ARG A 56 -13.98 -2.75 -3.87
C ARG A 56 -14.84 -2.69 -5.12
N GLU A 57 -14.44 -1.89 -6.12
CA GLU A 57 -15.14 -1.81 -7.42
C GLU A 57 -15.15 -3.17 -8.13
N ARG A 58 -14.01 -3.87 -8.15
CA ARG A 58 -13.92 -5.21 -8.72
C ARG A 58 -14.81 -6.21 -7.98
N TYR A 59 -14.77 -6.20 -6.65
CA TYR A 59 -15.61 -7.09 -5.85
C TYR A 59 -17.10 -6.83 -6.10
N ALA A 60 -17.52 -5.56 -6.19
CA ALA A 60 -18.89 -5.20 -6.51
C ALA A 60 -19.35 -5.70 -7.90
N GLN A 61 -18.42 -5.84 -8.86
CA GLN A 61 -18.72 -6.30 -10.21
C GLN A 61 -18.75 -7.84 -10.34
N SER A 62 -17.85 -8.55 -9.65
CA SER A 62 -17.64 -9.98 -9.89
C SER A 62 -17.83 -10.88 -8.67
N ALA A 63 -18.10 -10.35 -7.49
CA ALA A 63 -18.15 -11.08 -6.21
C ALA A 63 -16.92 -11.97 -5.97
N ASP A 64 -15.77 -11.56 -6.52
CA ASP A 64 -14.51 -12.32 -6.51
C ASP A 64 -13.88 -12.33 -5.10
N ALA A 65 -13.69 -13.53 -4.54
CA ALA A 65 -13.10 -13.71 -3.22
C ALA A 65 -11.66 -13.15 -3.12
N GLU A 66 -10.90 -13.17 -4.22
CA GLU A 66 -9.57 -12.56 -4.26
C GLU A 66 -9.68 -11.03 -4.19
N ALA A 67 -10.66 -10.44 -4.90
CA ALA A 67 -10.93 -9.01 -4.84
C ALA A 67 -11.34 -8.57 -3.43
N LEU A 68 -12.16 -9.36 -2.74
CA LEU A 68 -12.54 -9.12 -1.34
C LEU A 68 -11.34 -9.19 -0.40
N ALA A 69 -10.50 -10.24 -0.52
CA ALA A 69 -9.30 -10.35 0.30
C ALA A 69 -8.36 -9.17 0.07
N ARG A 70 -8.20 -8.76 -1.19
CA ARG A 70 -7.37 -7.61 -1.57
C ARG A 70 -7.95 -6.28 -1.06
N GLU A 71 -9.27 -6.12 -1.11
CA GLU A 71 -9.99 -4.98 -0.52
C GLU A 71 -9.70 -4.90 0.99
N GLN A 72 -9.97 -5.96 1.75
CA GLN A 72 -9.76 -5.98 3.20
C GLN A 72 -8.31 -5.62 3.57
N ARG A 73 -7.32 -6.17 2.84
CA ARG A 73 -5.90 -5.89 3.04
C ARG A 73 -5.55 -4.42 2.86
N TYR A 74 -5.93 -3.84 1.73
CA TYR A 74 -5.50 -2.49 1.37
C TYR A 74 -6.40 -1.40 1.95
N CYS A 75 -7.67 -1.67 2.23
CA CYS A 75 -8.55 -0.74 2.93
C CYS A 75 -8.17 -0.62 4.41
N SER A 76 -7.85 -1.73 5.08
CA SER A 76 -7.32 -1.67 6.45
C SER A 76 -5.99 -0.91 6.50
N ALA A 77 -5.10 -1.13 5.53
CA ALA A 77 -3.86 -0.37 5.40
C ALA A 77 -4.09 1.11 5.09
N ALA A 78 -4.99 1.47 4.18
CA ALA A 78 -5.31 2.85 3.85
C ALA A 78 -5.78 3.68 5.07
N ASN A 79 -6.53 3.05 5.97
CA ASN A 79 -7.07 3.66 7.18
C ASN A 79 -6.07 3.62 8.34
N GLY A 80 -5.39 2.50 8.57
CA GLY A 80 -4.52 2.30 9.74
C GLY A 80 -3.07 2.74 9.54
N PHE A 81 -2.59 2.83 8.31
CA PHE A 81 -1.21 3.22 8.03
C PHE A 81 -1.01 4.73 8.22
N SER A 82 -0.10 5.10 9.14
CA SER A 82 0.36 6.48 9.32
C SER A 82 1.66 6.69 8.56
N PRO A 83 1.76 7.65 7.62
CA PRO A 83 2.96 7.89 6.84
C PRO A 83 4.08 8.61 7.64
N MET A 84 3.79 9.03 8.87
CA MET A 84 4.72 9.74 9.76
C MET A 84 5.25 8.88 10.92
N GLY A 85 4.79 7.63 11.07
CA GLY A 85 5.30 6.68 12.08
C GLY A 85 6.66 6.06 11.78
#